data_AF-A0AAW1DS62-F1
#
_entry.id   AF-A0AAW1DS62-F1
#
_cell.length_a   1.000
_cell.length_b   1.000
_cell.length_c   1.000
_cell.angle_alpha   90.00
_cell.angle_beta   90.00
_cell.angle_gamma   90.00
#
_symmetry.space_group_name_H-M   'P 1'
#
loop_
_entity.id
_entity.type
_entity.pdbx_description
1 polymer ?
#
loop_
_entity_poly.entity_id
_entity_poly.type
_entity_poly.pdbx_seq_one_letter_code
_entity_poly.pdbx_strand_id
1 'polypeptide(L)'
;MVVGLLTGHCRLNKHKYNMLLADDDLCRFCLDEEETAVHFLCQCEGLARLRHRIMGEPYTSPCSLMEKPLSRLKTVINESGLRAFL
;
A
#
# COMPACT_ATOMS: atom_id res chain seq x y z
N MET A 1 2.82 -6.40 -10.96
CA MET A 1 2.42 -6.11 -9.56
C MET A 1 2.66 -4.64 -9.17
N VAL A 2 3.89 -4.09 -9.30
CA VAL A 2 4.17 -2.67 -8.99
C VAL A 2 3.27 -1.71 -9.79
N VAL A 3 3.15 -1.93 -11.10
CA VAL A 3 2.28 -1.12 -11.99
C VAL A 3 0.80 -1.17 -11.57
N GLY A 4 0.31 -2.34 -11.15
CA GLY A 4 -1.08 -2.48 -10.68
C GLY A 4 -1.34 -1.66 -9.42
N LEU A 5 -0.39 -1.65 -8.48
CA LEU A 5 -0.49 -0.82 -7.28
C LEU A 5 -0.45 0.69 -7.62
N LEU A 6 0.45 1.10 -8.51
CA LEU A 6 0.57 2.50 -8.94
C LEU A 6 -0.66 2.99 -9.72
N THR A 7 -1.32 2.11 -10.46
CA THR A 7 -2.51 2.44 -11.26
C THR A 7 -3.82 2.13 -10.55
N GLY A 8 -3.77 1.67 -9.29
CA GLY A 8 -4.96 1.27 -8.52
C GLY A 8 -5.57 -0.09 -8.90
N HIS A 9 -5.03 -0.79 -9.91
CA HIS A 9 -5.39 -2.16 -10.30
C HIS A 9 -4.67 -3.21 -9.44
N CYS A 10 -4.98 -3.22 -8.16
CA CYS A 10 -4.41 -4.15 -7.18
C CYS A 10 -5.49 -4.62 -6.18
N ARG A 11 -5.27 -5.77 -5.52
CA ARG A 11 -6.25 -6.37 -4.60
C ARG A 11 -6.23 -5.73 -3.20
N LEU A 12 -6.26 -4.40 -3.15
CA LEU A 12 -6.51 -3.67 -1.92
C LEU A 12 -8.02 -3.67 -1.62
N ASN A 13 -8.40 -3.63 -0.34
CA ASN A 13 -9.79 -3.77 0.07
C ASN A 13 -10.70 -2.68 -0.53
N LYS A 14 -10.23 -1.44 -0.74
CA LYS A 14 -11.07 -0.43 -1.41
C LYS A 14 -11.51 -0.84 -2.81
N HIS A 15 -10.58 -1.37 -3.61
CA HIS A 15 -10.91 -1.85 -4.95
C HIS A 15 -11.83 -3.08 -4.89
N LYS A 16 -11.55 -4.02 -3.98
CA LYS A 16 -12.39 -5.21 -3.79
C LYS A 16 -13.81 -4.85 -3.34
N TYR A 17 -13.96 -3.94 -2.40
CA TYR A 17 -15.24 -3.47 -1.89
C TYR A 17 -16.08 -2.84 -3.01
N ASN A 18 -15.47 -1.96 -3.82
CA ASN A 18 -16.12 -1.40 -5.01
C ASN A 18 -16.56 -2.47 -6.04
N MET A 19 -15.86 -3.61 -6.09
CA MET A 19 -16.21 -4.76 -6.94
C MET A 19 -17.13 -5.76 -6.25
N LEU A 20 -17.58 -5.51 -5.01
CA LEU A 20 -18.38 -6.43 -4.21
C LEU A 20 -17.66 -7.77 -3.93
N LEU A 21 -16.34 -7.71 -3.77
CA LEU A 21 -15.44 -8.84 -3.48
C LEU A 21 -14.87 -8.80 -2.04
N ALA A 22 -15.30 -7.84 -1.22
CA ALA A 22 -14.97 -7.71 0.19
C ALA A 22 -16.15 -7.10 0.94
N ASP A 23 -16.30 -7.44 2.22
CA ASP A 23 -17.39 -6.96 3.08
C ASP A 23 -17.19 -5.49 3.50
N ASP A 24 -15.93 -5.06 3.59
CA ASP A 24 -15.54 -3.69 3.92
C ASP A 24 -14.31 -3.25 3.09
N ASP A 25 -14.01 -1.96 3.15
CA ASP A 25 -12.83 -1.35 2.54
C ASP A 25 -11.71 -1.04 3.54
N LEU A 26 -11.78 -1.52 4.79
CA LEU A 26 -10.78 -1.22 5.81
C LEU A 26 -9.41 -1.79 5.47
N CYS A 27 -8.38 -1.03 5.84
CA CYS A 27 -7.00 -1.43 5.71
C CYS A 27 -6.68 -2.60 6.62
N ARG A 28 -6.32 -3.75 6.03
CA ARG A 28 -5.90 -4.97 6.75
C ARG A 28 -4.65 -4.81 7.62
N PHE A 29 -3.94 -3.69 7.52
CA PHE A 29 -2.70 -3.42 8.25
C PHE A 29 -2.90 -2.52 9.47
N CYS A 30 -3.72 -1.47 9.37
CA CYS A 30 -4.00 -0.56 10.49
C CYS A 30 -5.42 -0.72 11.07
N LEU A 31 -6.34 -1.33 10.33
CA LEU A 31 -7.74 -1.57 10.69
C LEU A 31 -8.54 -0.28 10.98
N ASP A 32 -8.12 0.86 10.42
CA ASP A 32 -8.64 2.18 10.79
C ASP A 32 -9.14 3.00 9.58
N GLU A 33 -8.35 3.07 8.50
CA GLU A 33 -8.73 3.81 7.28
C GLU A 33 -8.99 2.88 6.09
N GLU A 34 -9.57 3.42 5.02
CA GLU A 34 -9.76 2.69 3.76
C GLU A 34 -8.42 2.19 3.15
N GLU A 35 -8.38 0.93 2.71
CA GLU A 35 -7.23 0.35 2.04
C GLU A 35 -7.12 0.83 0.58
N THR A 36 -6.61 2.05 0.40
CA THR A 36 -6.27 2.61 -0.91
C THR A 36 -4.79 2.43 -1.23
N ALA A 37 -4.41 2.58 -2.51
CA ALA A 37 -3.00 2.51 -2.91
C ALA A 37 -2.18 3.63 -2.25
N VAL A 38 -2.76 4.83 -2.12
CA VAL A 38 -2.13 5.95 -1.43
C VAL A 38 -1.99 5.64 0.05
N HIS A 39 -3.05 5.13 0.70
CA HIS A 39 -2.97 4.75 2.11
C HIS A 39 -1.86 3.71 2.33
N PHE A 40 -1.86 2.61 1.59
CA PHE A 40 -0.85 1.56 1.68
C PHE A 40 0.58 2.09 1.48
N LEU A 41 0.81 2.89 0.43
CA LEU A 41 2.14 3.36 0.03
C LEU A 41 2.66 4.54 0.84
N CYS A 42 1.77 5.36 1.39
CA CYS A 42 2.13 6.69 1.87
C CYS A 42 1.74 6.95 3.33
N GLN A 43 0.61 6.42 3.81
CA GLN A 43 -0.04 6.92 5.03
C GLN A 43 -0.26 5.85 6.11
N CYS A 44 -0.37 4.57 5.74
CA CYS A 44 -0.77 3.50 6.64
C CYS A 44 0.13 3.37 7.87
N GLU A 45 -0.42 3.60 9.06
CA GLU A 45 0.27 3.48 10.34
C GLU A 45 0.86 2.07 10.56
N GLY A 46 0.09 1.03 10.21
CA GLY A 46 0.53 -0.36 10.31
C GLY A 46 1.79 -0.66 9.49
N LEU A 47 2.09 0.16 8.46
CA LEU A 47 3.24 0.03 7.58
C LEU A 47 4.30 1.13 7.79
N ALA A 48 4.11 2.05 8.73
CA ALA A 48 5.00 3.19 8.95
C ALA A 48 6.44 2.74 9.26
N ARG A 49 6.62 1.75 10.13
CA ARG A 49 7.95 1.18 10.46
C ARG A 49 8.62 0.53 9.24
N LEU A 50 7.85 -0.17 8.41
CA LEU A 50 8.35 -0.81 7.19
C LEU A 50 8.82 0.24 6.19
N ARG A 51 8.01 1.27 5.95
CA ARG A 51 8.36 2.38 5.06
C ARG A 51 9.56 3.15 5.59
N HIS A 52 9.65 3.45 6.88
CA HIS A 52 10.82 4.13 7.42
C HIS A 52 12.11 3.32 7.18
N ARG A 53 12.08 2.00 7.42
CA ARG A 53 13.24 1.13 7.17
C ARG A 53 13.67 1.10 5.70
N ILE A 54 12.71 1.06 4.77
CA ILE A 54 13.00 0.86 3.34
C ILE A 54 13.17 2.19 2.58
N MET A 55 12.39 3.21 2.91
CA MET A 55 12.31 4.51 2.23
C MET A 55 13.00 5.65 2.98
N GLY A 56 13.33 5.46 4.26
CA GLY A 56 13.91 6.48 5.14
C GLY A 56 12.90 7.40 5.81
N GLU A 57 11.61 7.23 5.52
CA GLU A 57 10.51 8.06 6.04
C GLU A 57 9.27 7.19 6.32
N PRO A 58 8.57 7.40 7.45
CA PRO A 58 7.38 6.61 7.78
C PRO A 58 6.16 7.01 6.94
N TYR A 59 6.11 8.27 6.51
CA TYR A 59 5.04 8.82 5.68
C TYR A 59 5.65 9.55 4.49
N THR A 60 4.96 9.51 3.37
CA THR A 60 5.39 10.21 2.15
C THR A 60 4.18 10.75 1.41
N SER A 61 4.42 11.47 0.30
CA SER A 61 3.38 11.90 -0.62
C SER A 61 3.47 11.10 -1.93
N PRO A 62 2.39 10.98 -2.72
CA PRO A 62 2.48 10.36 -4.04
C PRO A 62 3.57 10.98 -4.93
N CYS A 63 3.75 12.30 -4.89
CA CYS A 63 4.81 12.99 -5.63
C CYS A 63 6.19 12.56 -5.18
N SER A 64 6.46 12.61 -3.87
CA SER A 64 7.74 12.21 -3.28
C SER A 64 8.03 10.73 -3.46
N LEU A 65 7.00 9.88 -3.49
CA LEU A 65 7.14 8.45 -3.75
C LEU A 65 7.61 8.17 -5.17
N MET A 66 7.14 8.93 -6.16
CA MET A 66 7.54 8.78 -7.56
C MET A 66 9.02 9.12 -7.80
N GLU A 67 9.63 9.91 -6.91
CA GLU A 67 11.06 10.23 -6.95
C GLU A 67 11.92 9.11 -6.35
N LYS A 68 11.34 8.18 -5.58
CA LYS A 68 12.08 7.06 -4.98
C LYS A 68 12.35 5.97 -6.03
N PRO A 69 13.50 5.27 -5.93
CA PRO A 69 13.78 4.13 -6.82
C PRO A 69 12.70 3.05 -6.75
N LEU A 70 12.23 2.57 -7.92
CA LEU A 70 11.26 1.47 -8.00
C LEU A 70 11.72 0.20 -7.29
N SER A 71 13.03 0.00 -7.11
CA SER A 71 13.58 -1.09 -6.32
C SER A 71 13.11 -1.04 -4.86
N ARG A 72 13.09 0.15 -4.23
CA ARG A 72 12.60 0.32 -2.86
C ARG A 72 11.09 0.07 -2.77
N LEU A 73 10.33 0.56 -3.76
CA LEU A 73 8.89 0.31 -3.84
C LEU A 73 8.59 -1.19 -3.94
N LYS A 74 9.33 -1.91 -4.79
CA LYS A 74 9.23 -3.37 -4.90
C LYS A 74 9.53 -4.06 -3.57
N THR A 75 10.52 -3.58 -2.81
CA THR A 75 10.86 -4.11 -1.48
C THR A 75 9.72 -3.90 -0.49
N VAL A 76 9.12 -2.70 -0.41
CA VAL A 76 7.95 -2.45 0.47
C VAL A 76 6.82 -3.43 0.15
N ILE A 77 6.51 -3.61 -1.13
CA ILE A 77 5.43 -4.50 -1.56
C ILE A 77 5.73 -5.96 -1.19
N ASN A 78 6.96 -6.42 -1.37
CA ASN A 78 7.33 -7.79 -1.04
C ASN A 78 7.33 -8.05 0.47
N GLU A 79 7.79 -7.10 1.27
CA GLU A 79 7.95 -7.25 2.72
C GLU A 79 6.69 -6.89 3.52
N SER A 80 5.74 -6.17 2.91
CA SER A 80 4.44 -5.84 3.53
C SER A 80 3.54 -7.06 3.77
N GLY A 81 3.83 -8.20 3.15
CA GLY A 81 2.91 -9.34 3.15
C GLY A 81 1.70 -9.18 2.24
N LEU A 82 1.60 -8.10 1.44
CA LEU A 82 0.48 -7.89 0.50
C LEU A 82 0.29 -9.07 -0.46
N ARG A 83 1.38 -9.76 -0.83
CA ARG A 83 1.33 -10.98 -1.66
C ARG A 83 0.62 -12.17 -1.01
N ALA A 84 0.58 -12.26 0.32
CA ALA A 84 -0.07 -13.37 1.02
C ALA A 84 -1.60 -13.35 0.88
N PHE A 85 -2.14 -12.25 0.35
CA PHE A 85 -3.57 -12.04 0.15
C PHE A 85 -3.93 -11.92 -1.35
N LEU A 86 -3.05 -12.39 -2.23
CA LEU A 86 -3.27 -12.57 -3.66
C LEU A 86 -3.39 -14.07 -3.97
#